data_AF-A0A2P6V7R3-F1
#
_entry.id   AF-A0A2P6V7R3-F1
#
_cell.length_a   1.000
_cell.length_b   1.000
_cell.length_c   1.000
_cell.angle_alpha   90.00
_cell.angle_beta   90.00
_cell.angle_gamma   90.00
#
_symmetry.space_group_name_H-M   'P 1'
#
loop_
_entity.id
_entity.type
_entity.pdbx_description
1 polymer ?
#
loop_
_entity_poly.entity_id
_entity_poly.type
_entity_poly.pdbx_seq_one_letter_code
_entity_poly.pdbx_strand_id
1 'polypeptide(L)' 'MILRHLLNMLVALECDAWVGTRGSNWDRMVDELRCVWVDKCNGPYVEAGPYKNWQNYNW' A
#
# COMPACT_ATOMS: atom_id res chain seq x y z
N MET A 1 12.46 10.41 -14.85
CA MET A 1 11.27 9.55 -14.64
C MET A 1 11.20 8.97 -13.22
N ILE A 2 12.32 8.71 -12.53
CA ILE A 2 12.39 8.14 -11.16
C ILE A 2 11.69 8.98 -10.06
N LEU A 3 11.77 10.32 -10.12
CA LEU A 3 11.22 11.21 -9.09
C LEU A 3 9.68 11.14 -8.94
N ARG A 4 8.94 10.79 -10.01
CA ARG A 4 7.47 10.77 -9.97
C ARG A 4 6.94 9.61 -9.13
N HIS A 5 7.59 8.45 -9.16
CA HIS A 5 7.18 7.31 -8.33
C HIS A 5 7.44 7.60 -6.86
N LEU A 6 8.59 8.18 -6.51
CA LEU A 6 8.87 8.61 -5.14
C LEU A 6 7.86 9.65 -4.63
N LEU A 7 7.53 10.65 -5.46
CA LEU A 7 6.50 11.63 -5.09
C LEU A 7 5.14 10.97 -4.85
N ASN A 8 4.71 10.08 -5.73
CA ASN A 8 3.44 9.35 -5.56
C ASN A 8 3.44 8.48 -4.29
N MET A 9 4.58 7.90 -3.91
CA MET A 9 4.72 7.14 -2.67
C MET A 9 4.55 8.02 -1.44
N LEU A 10 5.16 9.21 -1.44
CA LEU A 10 5.08 10.12 -0.31
C LEU A 10 3.64 10.62 -0.11
N VAL A 11 2.96 10.98 -1.20
CA VAL A 11 1.53 11.34 -1.16
C VAL A 11 0.68 10.16 -0.65
N ALA A 12 0.99 8.94 -1.05
CA ALA A 12 0.32 7.74 -0.56
C ALA A 12 0.47 7.54 0.95
N LEU A 13 1.64 7.85 1.52
CA LEU A 13 1.91 7.76 2.95
C LEU A 13 1.22 8.87 3.77
N GLU A 14 0.92 10.00 3.15
CA GLU A 14 0.17 11.07 3.79
C GLU A 14 -1.32 10.72 3.96
N CYS A 15 -1.88 9.83 3.14
CA CYS A 15 -3.27 9.39 3.25
C CYS A 15 -3.54 8.64 4.58
N ASP A 16 -4.75 8.80 5.13
CA ASP A 16 -5.19 8.08 6.34
C ASP A 16 -5.76 6.68 6.06
N ALA A 17 -6.18 6.47 4.82
CA ALA A 17 -6.76 5.23 4.31
C ALA A 17 -6.10 4.88 2.98
N TRP A 18 -5.99 3.58 2.70
CA TRP A 18 -5.43 3.10 1.43
C TRP A 18 -6.40 2.17 0.72
N VAL A 19 -6.49 2.32 -0.60
CA VAL A 19 -7.27 1.43 -1.48
C VAL A 19 -6.32 0.91 -2.53
N GLY A 20 -6.16 -0.40 -2.60
CA GLY A 20 -5.19 -1.03 -3.49
C GLY A 20 -5.43 -2.51 -3.65
N THR A 21 -4.49 -3.21 -4.27
CA THR A 21 -4.55 -4.66 -4.44
C THR A 21 -3.32 -5.30 -3.81
N ARG A 22 -3.49 -6.28 -2.92
CA ARG A 22 -2.36 -7.04 -2.35
C ARG A 22 -1.59 -7.88 -3.38
N GLY A 23 -2.14 -8.03 -4.59
CA GLY A 23 -1.42 -8.60 -5.74
C GLY A 23 -0.39 -7.66 -6.36
N SER A 24 -0.45 -6.34 -6.08
CA SER A 24 0.48 -5.34 -6.60
C SER A 24 1.65 -5.15 -5.63
N ASN A 25 2.89 -5.30 -6.13
CA ASN A 25 4.09 -5.02 -5.34
C ASN A 25 4.15 -3.56 -4.87
N TRP A 26 3.56 -2.62 -5.64
CA TRP A 26 3.50 -1.22 -5.25
C TRP A 26 2.58 -1.02 -4.03
N ASP A 27 1.37 -1.57 -4.07
CA ASP A 27 0.40 -1.39 -3.00
C ASP A 27 0.84 -2.09 -1.72
N ARG A 28 1.53 -3.23 -1.84
CA ARG A 28 2.20 -3.90 -0.72
C ARG A 28 3.29 -3.04 -0.10
N MET A 29 4.15 -2.44 -0.92
CA MET A 29 5.22 -1.57 -0.43
C MET A 29 4.63 -0.35 0.30
N VAL A 30 3.54 0.24 -0.21
CA VAL A 30 2.84 1.33 0.49
C VAL A 30 2.21 0.84 1.80
N ASP A 31 1.61 -0.35 1.83
CA ASP A 31 1.02 -0.96 3.03
C ASP A 31 2.07 -1.25 4.12
N GLU A 32 3.26 -1.68 3.74
CA GLU A 32 4.38 -1.90 4.66
C GLU A 32 4.96 -0.57 5.16
N LEU A 33 5.18 0.39 4.24
CA LEU A 33 5.76 1.70 4.59
C LEU A 33 4.82 2.56 5.43
N ARG A 34 3.50 2.47 5.24
CA ARG A 34 2.54 3.19 6.11
C ARG A 34 2.61 2.69 7.55
N CYS A 35 3.00 1.44 7.76
CA CYS A 35 3.18 0.87 9.09
C CYS A 35 4.52 1.29 9.70
N VAL A 36 5.61 1.21 8.95
CA VAL A 36 6.97 1.42 9.49
C VAL A 36 7.33 2.91 9.59
N TRP A 37 6.89 3.74 8.65
CA TRP A 37 7.36 5.12 8.55
C TRP A 37 6.45 6.15 9.22
N VAL A 38 5.13 5.99 9.10
CA VAL A 38 4.15 7.00 9.55
C VAL A 38 3.17 6.51 10.62
N ASP A 39 3.36 5.29 11.14
CA ASP A 39 2.51 4.67 12.19
C ASP A 39 1.00 4.67 11.85
N LYS A 40 0.66 4.51 10.57
CA LYS A 40 -0.73 4.44 10.07
C LYS A 40 -1.18 3.01 9.80
N CYS A 41 -0.58 2.02 10.49
CA CYS A 41 -0.87 0.60 10.29
C CYS A 41 -2.33 0.24 10.58
N ASN A 42 -2.93 0.93 11.55
CA ASN A 42 -4.31 0.74 11.98
C ASN A 42 -5.32 1.41 11.04
N GLY A 43 -4.84 2.17 10.05
CA GLY A 43 -5.67 2.80 9.04
C GLY A 43 -6.34 1.77 8.12
N PRO A 44 -7.55 2.04 7.64
CA PRO A 44 -8.26 1.09 6.79
C PRO A 44 -7.49 0.84 5.48
N TYR A 45 -7.38 -0.45 5.13
CA TYR A 45 -6.89 -0.93 3.83
C TYR A 45 -8.05 -1.61 3.12
N VAL A 46 -8.45 -1.09 1.96
CA VAL A 46 -9.51 -1.67 1.15
C VAL A 46 -8.89 -2.40 -0.04
N GLU A 47 -9.10 -3.72 -0.07
CA GLU A 47 -8.68 -4.57 -1.18
C GLU A 47 -9.64 -4.39 -2.36
N ALA A 48 -9.16 -3.76 -3.43
CA ALA A 48 -9.87 -3.54 -4.69
C ALA A 48 -9.53 -4.62 -5.75
N GLY A 49 -8.88 -5.71 -5.35
CA GLY A 49 -8.44 -6.79 -6.22
C GLY A 49 -9.49 -7.89 -6.46
N PRO A 50 -9.34 -8.70 -7.53
CA PRO A 50 -10.11 -9.92 -7.73
C PRO A 50 -10.00 -10.85 -6.51
N TYR A 51 -11.11 -11.52 -6.17
CA TYR A 51 -11.17 -12.48 -5.07
C TYR A 51 -10.03 -13.52 -5.20
N LYS A 52 -9.22 -13.67 -4.14
CA LYS A 52 -8.07 -14.59 -4.00
C LYS A 52 -6.72 -14.20 -4.64
N ASN A 53 -6.55 -13.00 -5.19
CA ASN A 53 -5.22 -12.60 -5.71
C ASN A 53 -4.13 -12.43 -4.64
N TRP A 54 -4.48 -12.44 -3.35
CA TRP A 54 -3.55 -12.38 -2.21
C TRP A 54 -3.18 -13.76 -1.63
N GLN A 55 -3.55 -14.87 -2.27
CA GLN A 55 -3.31 -16.22 -1.73
C GLN A 55 -1.81 -16.58 -1.53
N ASN A 56 -0.89 -15.82 -2.12
CA ASN A 56 0.55 -15.95 -1.91
C ASN A 56 1.15 -14.78 -1.10
N TYR A 57 0.31 -13.99 -0.43
CA TYR A 57 0.74 -12.93 0.48
C TYR A 57 1.03 -13.56 1.85
N ASN A 58 2.26 -14.03 2.01
CA ASN A 58 2.77 -14.54 3.27
C ASN A 58 3.37 -13.36 4.04
N TRP A 59 2.86 -13.15 5.26
CA TRP A 59 3.37 -12.20 6.24
C TRP A 59 4.60 -12.77 6.95
#